data_AF-A0A354GXU1-F1
#
_entry.id   AF-A0A354GXU1-F1
#
_cell.length_a   1.000
_cell.length_b   1.000
_cell.length_c   1.000
_cell.angle_alpha   90.00
_cell.angle_beta   90.00
_cell.angle_gamma   90.00
#
_symmetry.space_group_name_H-M   'P 1'
#
loop_
_entity.id
_entity.type
_entity.pdbx_description
1 polymer ?
#
loop_
_entity_poly.entity_id
_entity_poly.type
_entity_poly.pdbx_seq_one_letter_code
_entity_poly.pdbx_strand_id
1 'polypeptide(L)'
;MFLRSHRSPRRGSTLAEAAIVYNVVFLLTIGLIIVGMGVFRYLQVAAAAREGARWASVHGGQWAKEENGGTLTTQADIYNNAIQYHVAGLDTSGMNAAPTPGGNGTYLKCTVSWPQGQPPVSTPSGHTTVTVTVNYTWIPEGYLGSMTLSSTSKLPISY
;
A
#
# COMPACT_ATOMS: atom_id res chain seq x y z
N MET A 1 23.23 71.22 -4.86
CA MET A 1 22.67 70.74 -3.57
C MET A 1 21.67 69.63 -3.89
N PHE A 2 22.05 68.36 -3.71
CA PHE A 2 21.20 67.22 -4.05
C PHE A 2 20.31 66.84 -2.85
N LEU A 3 19.00 66.99 -3.00
CA LEU A 3 18.02 66.61 -1.98
C LEU A 3 17.89 65.09 -1.92
N ARG A 4 18.34 64.50 -0.80
CA ARG A 4 18.29 63.05 -0.55
C ARG A 4 16.88 62.66 -0.10
N SER A 5 16.09 62.10 -1.02
CA SER A 5 14.77 61.55 -0.73
C SER A 5 14.89 60.39 0.28
N HIS A 6 14.34 60.61 1.49
CA HIS A 6 14.15 59.54 2.48
C HIS A 6 12.99 58.66 2.04
N ARG A 7 13.28 57.51 1.42
CA ARG A 7 12.28 56.48 1.17
C ARG A 7 11.83 55.93 2.51
N SER A 8 10.54 56.08 2.85
CA SER A 8 9.98 55.44 4.03
C SER A 8 10.12 53.92 3.86
N PRO A 9 10.61 53.20 4.88
CA PRO A 9 10.67 51.76 4.83
C PRO A 9 9.24 51.23 4.82
N ARG A 10 8.85 50.54 3.73
CA ARG A 10 7.52 49.94 3.51
C ARG A 10 7.29 48.71 4.40
N ARG A 11 7.44 48.84 5.71
CA ARG A 11 7.37 47.72 6.68
C ARG A 11 5.99 47.06 6.72
N GLY A 12 4.92 47.82 6.43
CA GLY A 12 3.55 47.31 6.44
C GLY A 12 3.23 46.33 5.30
N SER A 13 3.78 46.54 4.10
CA SER A 13 3.54 45.62 2.97
C SER A 13 4.27 44.30 3.15
N THR A 14 5.49 44.33 3.69
CA THR A 14 6.26 43.12 4.00
C THR A 14 5.55 42.23 5.00
N LEU A 15 4.85 42.80 5.99
CA LEU A 15 4.07 42.04 6.96
C LEU A 15 2.89 41.32 6.29
N ALA A 16 2.16 42.00 5.40
CA ALA A 16 1.03 41.41 4.69
C ALA A 16 1.48 40.31 3.70
N GLU A 17 2.59 40.54 2.98
CA GLU A 17 3.19 39.54 2.10
C GLU A 17 3.62 38.30 2.88
N ALA A 18 4.31 38.48 4.02
CA ALA A 18 4.72 37.37 4.88
C ALA A 18 3.53 36.58 5.44
N ALA A 19 2.45 37.26 5.84
CA ALA A 19 1.24 36.62 6.36
C ALA A 19 0.58 35.70 5.32
N ILE A 20 0.61 36.06 4.05
CA ILE A 20 0.04 35.22 2.97
C ILE A 20 1.02 34.10 2.61
N VAL A 21 2.29 34.42 2.39
CA VAL A 21 3.30 33.45 1.92
C VAL A 21 3.53 32.35 2.95
N TYR A 22 3.64 32.67 4.24
CA TYR A 22 3.90 31.64 5.26
C TYR A 22 2.76 30.63 5.39
N ASN A 23 1.51 31.08 5.33
CA ASN A 23 0.36 30.17 5.38
C ASN A 23 0.33 29.24 4.15
N VAL A 24 0.60 29.78 2.96
CA VAL A 24 0.65 28.98 1.73
C VAL A 24 1.79 27.96 1.79
N VAL A 25 2.99 28.38 2.19
CA VAL A 25 4.15 27.48 2.31
C VAL A 25 3.92 26.41 3.37
N PHE A 26 3.33 26.75 4.50
CA PHE A 26 3.00 25.81 5.57
C PHE A 26 2.02 24.72 5.08
N LEU A 27 0.94 25.13 4.39
CA LEU A 27 -0.02 24.20 3.81
C LEU A 27 0.62 23.29 2.75
N LEU A 28 1.46 23.84 1.88
CA LEU A 28 2.17 23.05 0.87
C LEU A 28 3.16 22.06 1.50
N THR A 29 3.83 22.44 2.58
CA THR A 29 4.80 21.57 3.27
C THR A 29 4.10 20.40 3.95
N ILE A 30 3.01 20.65 4.69
CA ILE A 30 2.19 19.59 5.29
C ILE A 30 1.58 18.71 4.21
N GLY A 31 1.05 19.31 3.14
CA GLY A 31 0.50 18.57 1.99
C GLY A 31 1.53 17.64 1.35
N LEU A 32 2.76 18.12 1.15
CA LEU A 32 3.86 17.31 0.62
C LEU A 32 4.19 16.12 1.52
N ILE A 33 4.24 16.33 2.85
CA ILE A 33 4.51 15.26 3.83
C ILE A 33 3.42 14.20 3.76
N ILE A 34 2.13 14.61 3.76
CA ILE A 34 1.00 13.68 3.68
C ILE A 34 1.04 12.87 2.36
N VAL A 35 1.29 13.53 1.23
CA VAL A 35 1.40 12.86 -0.07
C VAL A 35 2.60 11.91 -0.11
N GLY A 36 3.75 12.32 0.43
CA GLY A 36 4.95 11.48 0.53
C GLY A 36 4.69 10.21 1.34
N MET A 37 4.00 10.32 2.47
CA MET A 37 3.58 9.15 3.25
C MET A 37 2.60 8.25 2.49
N GLY A 38 1.67 8.83 1.73
CA GLY A 38 0.76 8.06 0.86
C GLY A 38 1.51 7.24 -0.20
N VAL A 39 2.48 7.86 -0.88
CA VAL A 39 3.33 7.18 -1.87
C VAL A 39 4.13 6.06 -1.22
N PHE A 40 4.72 6.30 -0.05
CA PHE A 40 5.47 5.27 0.68
C PHE A 40 4.60 4.05 1.01
N ARG A 41 3.38 4.24 1.53
CA ARG A 41 2.45 3.14 1.80
C ARG A 41 2.05 2.39 0.53
N TYR A 42 1.84 3.11 -0.58
CA TYR A 42 1.55 2.47 -1.87
C TYR A 42 2.71 1.57 -2.34
N LEU A 43 3.96 2.02 -2.20
CA LEU A 43 5.13 1.22 -2.55
C LEU A 43 5.25 -0.03 -1.68
N GLN A 44 4.96 0.07 -0.37
CA GLN A 44 4.91 -1.09 0.53
C GLN A 44 3.86 -2.12 0.07
N VAL A 45 2.64 -1.68 -0.24
CA VAL A 45 1.56 -2.53 -0.75
C VAL A 45 1.96 -3.22 -2.07
N ALA A 46 2.59 -2.49 -2.98
CA ALA A 46 3.07 -3.04 -4.25
C ALA A 46 4.19 -4.06 -4.08
N ALA A 47 5.15 -3.81 -3.16
CA ALA A 47 6.20 -4.76 -2.83
C ALA A 47 5.62 -6.03 -2.20
N ALA A 48 4.71 -5.90 -1.25
CA ALA A 48 4.02 -7.03 -0.61
C ALA A 48 3.25 -7.89 -1.61
N ALA A 49 2.54 -7.28 -2.58
CA ALA A 49 1.83 -8.04 -3.61
C ALA A 49 2.77 -8.85 -4.51
N ARG A 50 3.94 -8.29 -4.87
CA ARG A 50 4.94 -8.98 -5.68
C ARG A 50 5.60 -10.13 -4.92
N GLU A 51 5.98 -9.91 -3.67
CA GLU A 51 6.60 -10.96 -2.87
C GLU A 51 5.61 -12.07 -2.52
N GLY A 52 4.36 -11.71 -2.19
CA GLY A 52 3.28 -12.67 -2.00
C GLY A 52 3.06 -13.55 -3.24
N ALA A 53 3.06 -12.95 -4.44
CA ALA A 53 2.95 -13.71 -5.68
C ALA A 53 4.17 -14.62 -5.94
N ARG A 54 5.39 -14.14 -5.63
CA ARG A 54 6.64 -14.90 -5.82
C ARG A 54 6.69 -16.11 -4.90
N TRP A 55 6.31 -15.94 -3.65
CA TRP A 55 6.24 -17.05 -2.70
C TRP A 55 5.14 -18.04 -3.12
N ALA A 56 3.96 -17.54 -3.49
CA ALA A 56 2.83 -18.37 -3.90
C ALA A 56 3.07 -19.12 -5.23
N SER A 57 3.92 -18.61 -6.13
CA SER A 57 4.24 -19.29 -7.40
C SER A 57 5.08 -20.55 -7.22
N VAL A 58 5.81 -20.67 -6.10
CA VAL A 58 6.63 -21.86 -5.78
C VAL A 58 5.85 -22.81 -4.86
N HIS A 59 5.03 -22.27 -3.95
CA HIS A 59 4.25 -23.05 -2.99
C HIS A 59 2.89 -23.46 -3.58
N GLY A 60 2.93 -24.03 -4.79
CA GLY A 60 1.77 -24.64 -5.45
C GLY A 60 1.41 -26.01 -4.85
N GLY A 61 0.41 -26.70 -5.42
CA GLY A 61 -0.02 -27.98 -4.84
C GLY A 61 0.93 -29.16 -5.09
N GLN A 62 1.94 -29.04 -5.96
CA GLN A 62 3.01 -30.04 -6.05
C GLN A 62 3.92 -29.97 -4.82
N TRP A 63 4.41 -28.78 -4.47
CA TRP A 63 5.11 -28.53 -3.21
C TRP A 63 4.30 -29.00 -2.00
N ALA A 64 2.98 -28.74 -1.98
CA ALA A 64 2.13 -29.20 -0.89
C ALA A 64 2.12 -30.72 -0.73
N LYS A 65 2.18 -31.49 -1.83
CA LYS A 65 2.23 -32.96 -1.80
C LYS A 65 3.59 -33.51 -1.37
N GLU A 66 4.66 -32.83 -1.77
CA GLU A 66 6.04 -33.29 -1.53
C GLU A 66 6.56 -32.90 -0.15
N GLU A 67 6.31 -31.67 0.29
CA GLU A 67 6.93 -31.08 1.49
C GLU A 67 5.94 -30.92 2.66
N ASN A 68 4.65 -30.69 2.38
CA ASN A 68 3.65 -30.31 3.40
C ASN A 68 2.58 -31.39 3.66
N GLY A 69 2.89 -32.66 3.37
CA GLY A 69 2.00 -33.79 3.63
C GLY A 69 0.61 -33.70 2.96
N GLY A 70 0.50 -32.93 1.87
CA GLY A 70 -0.74 -32.67 1.13
C GLY A 70 -1.54 -31.45 1.61
N THR A 71 -1.06 -30.69 2.60
CA THR A 71 -1.76 -29.50 3.09
C THR A 71 -1.58 -28.33 2.14
N LEU A 72 -2.70 -27.84 1.62
CA LEU A 72 -2.74 -26.77 0.64
C LEU A 72 -2.38 -25.41 1.23
N THR A 73 -1.58 -24.66 0.49
CA THR A 73 -1.19 -23.29 0.83
C THR A 73 -2.41 -22.39 1.00
N THR A 74 -2.60 -21.85 2.21
CA THR A 74 -3.67 -20.92 2.51
C THR A 74 -3.22 -19.47 2.36
N GLN A 75 -4.18 -18.54 2.30
CA GLN A 75 -3.89 -17.12 2.30
C GLN A 75 -3.12 -16.67 3.56
N ALA A 76 -3.34 -17.33 4.70
CA ALA A 76 -2.63 -17.02 5.94
C ALA A 76 -1.14 -17.39 5.84
N ASP A 77 -0.81 -18.49 5.16
CA ASP A 77 0.59 -18.93 4.98
C ASP A 77 1.38 -17.95 4.11
N ILE A 78 0.77 -17.46 3.03
CA ILE A 78 1.36 -16.45 2.15
C ILE A 78 1.62 -15.16 2.94
N TYR A 79 0.70 -14.80 3.83
CA TYR A 79 0.90 -13.62 4.66
C TYR A 79 2.06 -13.78 5.63
N ASN A 80 2.03 -14.84 6.43
CA ASN A 80 3.02 -15.09 7.48
C ASN A 80 4.43 -15.30 6.92
N ASN A 81 4.58 -15.80 5.69
CA ASN A 81 5.91 -16.11 5.15
C ASN A 81 6.43 -15.05 4.17
N ALA A 82 5.57 -14.31 3.49
CA ALA A 82 6.00 -13.36 2.44
C ALA A 82 5.56 -11.92 2.70
N ILE A 83 4.30 -11.70 3.07
CA ILE A 83 3.73 -10.34 3.10
C ILE A 83 4.09 -9.60 4.39
N GLN A 84 4.15 -10.29 5.54
CA GLN A 84 4.31 -9.66 6.86
C GLN A 84 5.53 -8.73 6.95
N TYR A 85 6.65 -9.11 6.32
CA TYR A 85 7.90 -8.35 6.37
C TYR A 85 7.82 -7.05 5.55
N HIS A 86 6.96 -6.99 4.54
CA HIS A 86 6.80 -5.81 3.67
C HIS A 86 5.71 -4.85 4.16
N VAL A 87 4.91 -5.25 5.15
CA VAL A 87 3.79 -4.46 5.68
C VAL A 87 3.94 -4.07 7.15
N ALA A 88 5.16 -4.16 7.72
CA ALA A 88 5.41 -3.85 9.14
C ALA A 88 5.03 -2.41 9.55
N GLY A 89 4.98 -1.47 8.60
CA GLY A 89 4.52 -0.09 8.82
C GLY A 89 3.03 0.14 8.59
N LEU A 90 2.26 -0.91 8.29
CA LEU A 90 0.83 -0.86 8.02
C LEU A 90 0.09 -1.53 9.18
N ASP A 91 -1.12 -1.04 9.48
CA ASP A 91 -2.01 -1.72 10.41
C ASP A 91 -2.54 -3.02 9.75
N THR A 92 -2.29 -4.16 10.40
CA THR A 92 -2.59 -5.51 9.92
C THR A 92 -3.83 -6.11 10.58
N SER A 93 -4.51 -5.37 11.47
CA SER A 93 -5.60 -5.85 12.33
C SER A 93 -6.85 -6.32 11.58
N GLY A 94 -6.94 -6.09 10.26
CA GLY A 94 -8.09 -6.40 9.42
C GLY A 94 -7.91 -7.52 8.39
N MET A 95 -6.82 -8.30 8.45
CA MET A 95 -6.61 -9.37 7.49
C MET A 95 -7.74 -10.39 7.53
N ASN A 96 -8.33 -10.63 6.36
CA ASN A 96 -9.43 -11.54 6.07
C ASN A 96 -10.85 -10.97 6.23
N ALA A 97 -11.03 -9.75 6.73
CA ALA A 97 -12.33 -9.08 6.68
C ALA A 97 -12.56 -8.45 5.29
N ALA A 98 -13.79 -8.57 4.76
CA ALA A 98 -14.17 -7.78 3.58
C ALA A 98 -14.15 -6.29 3.96
N PRO A 99 -13.61 -5.40 3.09
CA PRO A 99 -13.61 -3.97 3.37
C PRO A 99 -15.06 -3.53 3.55
N THR A 100 -15.40 -3.09 4.76
CA THR A 100 -16.74 -2.57 5.05
C THR A 100 -16.72 -1.07 4.79
N PRO A 101 -17.51 -0.53 3.85
CA PRO A 101 -17.59 0.91 3.65
C PRO A 101 -18.05 1.59 4.95
N GLY A 102 -17.20 2.42 5.55
CA GLY A 102 -17.52 3.17 6.78
C GLY A 102 -17.20 2.45 8.10
N GLY A 103 -16.53 1.29 8.08
CA GLY A 103 -16.05 0.62 9.29
C GLY A 103 -14.66 1.08 9.74
N ASN A 104 -14.46 1.32 11.03
CA ASN A 104 -13.16 1.57 11.69
C ASN A 104 -12.26 0.32 11.77
N GLY A 105 -12.27 -0.54 10.76
CA GLY A 105 -11.62 -1.84 10.89
C GLY A 105 -11.61 -2.64 9.60
N THR A 106 -10.79 -2.22 8.64
CA THR A 106 -10.09 -3.17 7.74
C THR A 106 -8.89 -2.47 7.13
N TYR A 107 -7.72 -2.72 7.71
CA TYR A 107 -6.52 -1.97 7.34
C TYR A 107 -5.68 -2.65 6.27
N LEU A 108 -5.70 -3.99 6.15
CA LEU A 108 -4.99 -4.70 5.08
C LEU A 108 -5.76 -5.96 4.70
N LYS A 109 -6.10 -6.14 3.42
CA LYS A 109 -6.70 -7.36 2.86
C LYS A 109 -5.81 -7.91 1.76
N CYS A 110 -5.24 -9.08 2.00
CA CYS A 110 -4.71 -9.91 0.92
C CYS A 110 -5.87 -10.72 0.32
N THR A 111 -5.87 -10.93 -0.98
CA THR A 111 -6.73 -11.91 -1.65
C THR A 111 -5.84 -12.66 -2.62
N VAL A 112 -5.84 -13.98 -2.53
CA VAL A 112 -5.09 -14.83 -3.46
C VAL A 112 -6.09 -15.59 -4.30
N SER A 113 -6.00 -15.40 -5.62
CA SER A 113 -6.84 -16.07 -6.60
C SER A 113 -6.00 -17.05 -7.40
N TRP A 114 -6.47 -18.29 -7.39
CA TRP A 114 -5.91 -19.39 -8.15
C TRP A 114 -6.81 -19.68 -9.35
N PRO A 115 -6.26 -20.20 -10.47
CA PRO A 115 -7.02 -20.38 -11.71
C PRO A 115 -8.22 -21.33 -11.62
N GLN A 116 -8.32 -22.15 -10.56
CA GLN A 116 -9.47 -23.04 -10.30
C GLN A 116 -10.24 -22.71 -9.00
N GLY A 117 -10.01 -21.54 -8.38
CA GLY A 117 -10.64 -21.20 -7.09
C GLY A 117 -10.14 -22.03 -5.90
N GLN A 118 -9.20 -22.95 -6.12
CA GLN A 118 -8.45 -23.67 -5.10
C GLN A 118 -6.95 -23.66 -5.43
N PRO A 119 -6.05 -23.69 -4.42
CA PRO A 119 -4.64 -23.95 -4.64
C PRO A 119 -4.48 -25.26 -5.45
N PRO A 120 -3.61 -25.27 -6.48
CA PRO A 120 -3.68 -26.28 -7.54
C PRO A 120 -3.24 -27.67 -7.05
N VAL A 121 -4.19 -28.50 -6.58
CA VAL A 121 -3.92 -29.89 -6.12
C VAL A 121 -3.45 -30.79 -7.26
N SER A 122 -3.76 -30.46 -8.51
CA SER A 122 -3.28 -31.12 -9.72
C SER A 122 -3.88 -30.42 -10.93
N THR A 123 -3.24 -29.35 -11.43
CA THR A 123 -3.68 -28.74 -12.69
C THR A 123 -2.81 -29.27 -13.83
N PRO A 124 -3.41 -29.75 -14.94
CA PRO A 124 -2.65 -30.19 -16.10
C PRO A 124 -1.78 -29.06 -16.63
N SER A 125 -0.62 -29.43 -17.15
CA SER A 125 0.37 -28.58 -17.82
C SER A 125 -0.26 -27.54 -18.74
N GLY A 126 -0.36 -26.30 -18.26
CA GLY A 126 -0.88 -25.15 -18.98
C GLY A 126 -0.92 -23.92 -18.06
N HIS A 127 0.13 -23.10 -18.14
CA HIS A 127 0.30 -21.77 -17.51
C HIS A 127 -0.72 -21.38 -16.42
N THR A 128 -0.69 -22.05 -15.27
CA THR A 128 -1.50 -21.66 -14.11
C THR A 128 -0.84 -20.45 -13.45
N THR A 129 -1.44 -19.27 -13.60
CA THR A 129 -0.93 -18.04 -12.96
C THR A 129 -1.58 -17.84 -11.60
N VAL A 130 -0.78 -17.60 -10.56
CA VAL A 130 -1.27 -17.11 -9.27
C VAL A 130 -1.48 -15.60 -9.34
N THR A 131 -2.60 -15.11 -8.83
CA THR A 131 -2.89 -13.68 -8.70
C THR A 131 -2.96 -13.32 -7.22
N VAL A 132 -2.12 -12.39 -6.77
CA VAL A 132 -2.14 -11.87 -5.41
C VAL A 132 -2.53 -10.40 -5.46
N THR A 133 -3.61 -10.05 -4.76
CA THR A 133 -4.09 -8.67 -4.61
C THR A 133 -3.96 -8.27 -3.17
N VAL A 134 -3.27 -7.15 -2.92
CA VAL A 134 -3.18 -6.53 -1.60
C VAL A 134 -3.94 -5.21 -1.65
N ASN A 135 -4.90 -5.06 -0.74
CA ASN A 135 -5.67 -3.85 -0.54
C ASN A 135 -5.34 -3.28 0.84
N TYR A 136 -5.13 -1.97 0.93
CA TYR A 136 -4.84 -1.27 2.17
C TYR A 136 -5.71 -0.02 2.25
N THR A 137 -6.43 0.15 3.35
CA THR A 137 -7.24 1.36 3.58
C THR A 137 -6.41 2.36 4.35
N TRP A 138 -6.03 3.46 3.69
CA TRP A 138 -5.30 4.56 4.30
C TRP A 138 -6.26 5.69 4.67
N ILE A 139 -6.19 6.15 5.93
CA ILE A 139 -6.80 7.41 6.36
C ILE A 139 -5.68 8.44 6.44
N PRO A 140 -5.65 9.46 5.56
CA PRO A 140 -4.70 10.54 5.64
C PRO A 140 -4.86 11.29 6.95
N GLU A 141 -3.74 11.69 7.56
CA GLU A 141 -3.70 12.38 8.85
C GLU A 141 -4.43 13.74 8.84
N GLY A 142 -4.73 14.27 7.64
CA GLY A 142 -5.56 15.46 7.44
C GLY A 142 -7.08 15.24 7.38
N TYR A 143 -7.58 14.04 7.74
CA TYR A 143 -9.02 13.71 7.72
C TYR A 143 -9.72 13.91 6.36
N LEU A 144 -8.98 13.76 5.26
CA LEU A 144 -9.51 13.93 3.89
C LEU A 144 -10.34 12.73 3.38
N GLY A 145 -10.87 11.92 4.30
CA GLY A 145 -11.56 10.66 4.00
C GLY A 145 -10.61 9.48 3.78
N SER A 146 -11.12 8.25 3.93
CA SER A 146 -10.35 7.04 3.68
C SER A 146 -10.13 6.81 2.19
N MET A 147 -8.93 6.43 1.79
CA MET A 147 -8.62 5.98 0.43
C MET A 147 -8.08 4.55 0.44
N THR A 148 -8.54 3.73 -0.50
CA THR A 148 -8.08 2.35 -0.64
C THR A 148 -6.95 2.28 -1.66
N LEU A 149 -5.76 1.90 -1.20
CA LEU A 149 -4.61 1.57 -2.03
C LEU A 149 -4.67 0.10 -2.41
N SER A 150 -4.65 -0.22 -3.70
CA SER A 150 -4.69 -1.60 -4.19
C SER A 150 -3.53 -1.87 -5.12
N SER A 151 -2.90 -3.05 -4.98
CA SER A 151 -1.91 -3.55 -5.92
C SER A 151 -2.14 -5.03 -6.19
N THR A 152 -2.02 -5.43 -7.45
CA THR A 152 -2.18 -6.82 -7.89
C THR A 152 -0.94 -7.27 -8.65
N SER A 153 -0.44 -8.46 -8.30
CA SER A 153 0.66 -9.12 -8.97
C SER A 153 0.22 -10.49 -9.51
N LYS A 154 0.74 -10.87 -10.67
CA LYS A 154 0.46 -12.14 -11.34
C LYS A 154 1.77 -12.83 -11.71
N LEU A 155 1.93 -14.09 -11.33
CA LEU A 155 3.11 -14.88 -11.67
C LEU A 155 2.71 -16.30 -12.11
N PRO A 156 3.42 -16.91 -13.08
CA PRO A 156 3.21 -18.30 -13.42
C PRO A 156 3.70 -19.21 -12.30
N ILE A 157 2.96 -20.27 -12.01
CA ILE A 157 3.36 -21.29 -11.03
C ILE A 157 4.39 -22.21 -11.69
N SER A 158 5.55 -22.35 -11.06
CA SER A 158 6.57 -23.33 -11.42
C SER A 158 6.40 -24.56 -10.54
N TYR A 159 6.32 -25.73 -11.17
CA TYR A 159 6.29 -27.04 -10.52
C TYR A 159 7.70 -27.54 -10.22
#